data_AF-A0AAN9FE78-F1
#
_entry.id   AF-A0AAN9FE78-F1
#
_cell.length_a   1.000
_cell.length_b   1.000
_cell.length_c   1.000
_cell.angle_alpha   90.00
_cell.angle_beta   90.00
_cell.angle_gamma   90.00
#
_symmetry.space_group_name_H-M   'P 1'
#
loop_
_entity.id
_entity.type
_entity.pdbx_description
1 polymer ?
#
loop_
_entity_poly.entity_id
_entity_poly.type
_entity_poly.pdbx_seq_one_letter_code
_entity_poly.pdbx_strand_id
1 'polypeptide(L)'
;MQSETNKDETINAGETSRPKDTLSKEKNVPEVAPEVKKRAAEAKSRGDDVFKSKDFHTAIDSYTQAIDLDPTDATLLSNRSLCWIRLGQAEQALADAKACRALRPDWPKACYREGAALRVLQACYPETLCTLTLAA
;
A
#
# COMPACT_ATOMS: atom_id res chain seq x y z
N MET A 1 56.82 -24.55 -13.03
CA MET A 1 56.60 -25.37 -11.82
C MET A 1 56.63 -24.41 -10.64
N GLN A 2 55.45 -23.92 -10.25
CA GLN A 2 54.82 -24.24 -8.94
C GLN A 2 55.78 -23.88 -7.79
N SER A 3 55.52 -22.89 -6.95
CA SER A 3 54.43 -22.91 -5.94
C SER A 3 54.29 -21.51 -5.28
N GLU A 4 53.05 -20.98 -5.20
CA GLU A 4 52.25 -20.80 -3.96
C GLU A 4 52.65 -19.55 -3.15
N THR A 5 52.00 -18.40 -3.35
CA THR A 5 50.75 -17.92 -2.70
C THR A 5 50.80 -17.77 -1.17
N ASN A 6 50.91 -16.50 -0.76
CA ASN A 6 50.14 -15.75 0.25
C ASN A 6 50.06 -16.25 1.70
N LYS A 7 50.60 -15.40 2.59
CA LYS A 7 50.33 -15.33 4.02
C LYS A 7 49.94 -13.88 4.38
N ASP A 8 48.90 -13.77 5.22
CA ASP A 8 48.65 -12.70 6.20
C ASP A 8 48.36 -11.28 5.64
N GLU A 9 47.39 -10.46 6.06
CA GLU A 9 46.59 -10.40 7.28
C GLU A 9 45.40 -9.43 7.07
N THR A 10 44.27 -9.81 7.68
CA THR A 10 43.30 -8.99 8.44
C THR A 10 42.79 -7.64 7.92
N ILE A 11 41.47 -7.59 7.62
CA ILE A 11 40.59 -6.51 8.13
C ILE A 11 39.23 -7.12 8.54
N ASN A 12 38.82 -6.82 9.77
CA ASN A 12 37.57 -7.21 10.43
C ASN A 12 36.63 -6.00 10.47
N ALA A 13 35.31 -6.18 10.21
CA ALA A 13 34.23 -5.40 10.84
C ALA A 13 32.83 -5.85 10.37
N GLY A 14 31.93 -6.06 11.33
CA GLY A 14 30.49 -5.76 11.22
C GLY A 14 29.60 -6.87 10.63
N GLU A 15 29.16 -7.82 11.43
CA GLU A 15 27.89 -7.78 12.20
C GLU A 15 26.61 -8.10 11.40
N THR A 16 26.14 -9.32 11.67
CA THR A 16 24.74 -9.76 11.78
C THR A 16 23.90 -9.93 10.52
N SER A 17 23.95 -11.15 10.01
CA SER A 17 22.90 -11.79 9.23
C SER A 17 21.63 -11.98 10.07
N ARG A 18 20.47 -11.54 9.57
CA ARG A 18 19.16 -11.95 10.11
C ARG A 18 18.49 -12.90 9.10
N PRO A 19 18.13 -14.13 9.50
CA PRO A 19 17.61 -15.15 8.58
C PRO A 19 16.15 -14.91 8.20
N LYS A 20 15.83 -15.46 7.03
CA LYS A 20 14.50 -15.63 6.42
C LYS A 20 13.61 -16.55 7.26
N ASP A 21 12.32 -16.45 6.96
CA ASP A 21 11.25 -17.43 7.23
C ASP A 21 10.75 -17.56 8.67
N THR A 22 9.62 -16.90 8.95
CA THR A 22 8.67 -17.38 9.95
C THR A 22 7.25 -17.41 9.39
N LEU A 23 6.95 -18.53 8.74
CA LEU A 23 5.60 -19.09 8.67
C LEU A 23 5.22 -19.58 10.07
N SER A 24 4.27 -18.92 10.72
CA SER A 24 3.59 -19.45 11.91
C SER A 24 2.09 -19.49 11.64
N LYS A 25 1.63 -20.66 11.20
CA LYS A 25 0.22 -21.07 11.20
C LYS A 25 -0.07 -21.72 12.56
N GLU A 26 -1.33 -21.58 13.00
CA GLU A 26 -2.12 -22.52 13.82
C GLU A 26 -2.20 -22.33 15.36
N LYS A 27 -3.37 -21.89 15.87
CA LYS A 27 -4.44 -22.75 16.44
C LYS A 27 -5.58 -21.97 17.16
N ASN A 28 -6.77 -21.97 16.53
CA ASN A 28 -8.11 -22.32 17.04
C ASN A 28 -8.65 -21.80 18.41
N VAL A 29 -9.67 -20.91 18.43
CA VAL A 29 -10.93 -20.90 19.26
C VAL A 29 -11.92 -19.88 18.62
N PRO A 30 -13.25 -20.13 18.53
CA PRO A 30 -14.22 -19.32 17.77
C PRO A 30 -14.69 -18.04 18.51
N GLU A 31 -13.79 -17.07 18.69
CA GLU A 31 -14.08 -15.77 19.30
C GLU A 31 -13.24 -14.63 18.64
N VAL A 32 -13.09 -14.70 17.31
CA VAL A 32 -11.98 -14.02 16.60
C VAL A 32 -12.40 -12.74 15.86
N ALA A 33 -13.70 -12.52 15.65
CA ALA A 33 -14.20 -11.37 14.90
C ALA A 33 -13.90 -9.98 15.54
N PRO A 34 -14.05 -9.76 16.86
CA PRO A 34 -13.78 -8.45 17.45
C PRO A 34 -12.28 -8.16 17.54
N GLU A 35 -11.46 -9.16 17.85
CA GLU A 35 -10.00 -9.01 17.98
C GLU A 35 -9.32 -8.75 16.62
N VAL A 36 -9.77 -9.40 15.54
CA VAL A 36 -9.25 -9.11 14.19
C VAL A 36 -9.62 -7.70 13.75
N LYS A 37 -10.85 -7.25 14.01
CA LYS A 37 -11.26 -5.86 13.74
C LYS A 37 -10.45 -4.85 14.55
N LYS A 38 -10.10 -5.18 15.79
CA LYS A 38 -9.22 -4.34 16.62
C LYS A 38 -7.81 -4.25 16.02
N ARG A 39 -7.22 -5.38 15.60
CA ARG A 39 -5.92 -5.40 14.91
C ARG A 39 -5.95 -4.63 13.58
N ALA A 40 -7.05 -4.71 12.83
CA ALA A 40 -7.25 -3.91 11.62
C ALA A 40 -7.29 -2.41 11.94
N ALA A 41 -7.96 -2.00 13.02
CA ALA A 41 -8.00 -0.62 13.49
C ALA A 41 -6.62 -0.12 13.95
N GLU A 42 -5.82 -0.97 14.61
CA GLU A 42 -4.43 -0.65 14.98
C GLU A 42 -3.55 -0.46 13.73
N ALA A 43 -3.67 -1.34 12.73
CA ALA A 43 -2.97 -1.20 11.45
C ALA A 43 -3.39 0.07 10.70
N LYS A 44 -4.68 0.42 10.73
CA LYS A 44 -5.22 1.69 10.20
C LYS A 44 -4.60 2.89 10.90
N SER A 45 -4.56 2.90 12.24
CA SER A 45 -3.96 4.00 13.00
C SER A 45 -2.48 4.18 12.67
N ARG A 46 -1.72 3.07 12.54
CA ARG A 46 -0.32 3.13 12.07
C ARG A 46 -0.23 3.75 10.68
N GLY A 47 -1.10 3.35 9.76
CA GLY A 47 -1.18 3.93 8.42
C GLY A 47 -1.49 5.43 8.43
N ASP A 48 -2.40 5.88 9.30
CA ASP A 48 -2.74 7.30 9.45
C ASP A 48 -1.56 8.12 10.00
N ASP A 49 -0.80 7.58 10.95
CA ASP A 49 0.36 8.26 11.53
C ASP A 49 1.52 8.37 10.53
N VAL A 50 1.79 7.29 9.81
CA VAL A 50 2.79 7.28 8.74
C VAL A 50 2.37 8.20 7.58
N PHE A 51 1.07 8.26 7.27
CA PHE A 51 0.53 9.21 6.29
C PHE A 51 0.77 10.67 6.68
N LYS A 52 0.63 11.02 7.97
CA LYS A 52 0.97 12.38 8.47
C LYS A 52 2.45 12.69 8.30
N SER A 53 3.32 11.69 8.45
CA SER A 53 4.76 11.78 8.19
C SER A 53 5.12 11.87 6.70
N LYS A 54 4.13 11.83 5.80
CA LYS A 54 4.26 11.87 4.32
C LYS A 54 5.02 10.68 3.71
N ASP A 55 5.22 9.61 4.47
CA ASP A 55 5.73 8.35 3.93
C ASP A 55 4.57 7.53 3.36
N PHE A 56 4.26 7.77 2.09
CA PHE A 56 3.09 7.14 1.46
C PHE A 56 3.30 5.65 1.19
N HIS A 57 4.54 5.19 0.98
CA HIS A 57 4.83 3.77 0.73
C HIS A 57 4.56 2.93 1.97
N THR A 58 5.12 3.31 3.12
CA THR A 58 4.90 2.59 4.38
C THR A 58 3.44 2.70 4.84
N ALA A 59 2.75 3.80 4.53
CA ALA A 59 1.32 3.94 4.79
C ALA A 59 0.49 2.94 3.97
N ILE A 60 0.82 2.73 2.70
CA ILE A 60 0.15 1.74 1.83
C ILE A 60 0.31 0.33 2.38
N ASP A 61 1.49 -0.04 2.85
CA ASP A 61 1.72 -1.36 3.44
C ASP A 61 0.88 -1.56 4.70
N SER A 62 0.80 -0.53 5.54
CA SER A 62 -0.02 -0.54 6.76
C SER A 62 -1.52 -0.64 6.44
N TYR A 63 -2.01 0.09 5.44
CA TYR A 63 -3.40 -0.04 4.98
C TYR A 63 -3.68 -1.38 4.32
N THR A 64 -2.72 -1.94 3.60
CA THR A 64 -2.88 -3.26 2.97
C THR A 64 -3.02 -4.35 4.03
N GLN A 65 -2.18 -4.32 5.07
CA GLN A 65 -2.36 -5.19 6.25
C GLN A 65 -3.74 -5.00 6.90
N ALA A 66 -4.22 -3.76 7.02
CA ALA A 66 -5.54 -3.49 7.58
C ALA A 66 -6.66 -4.07 6.69
N ILE A 67 -6.53 -3.99 5.36
CA ILE A 67 -7.49 -4.53 4.39
C ILE A 67 -7.50 -6.05 4.40
N ASP A 68 -6.35 -6.69 4.55
CA ASP A 68 -6.24 -8.15 4.65
C ASP A 68 -6.96 -8.69 5.90
N LEU A 69 -6.99 -7.88 6.98
CA LEU A 69 -7.69 -8.19 8.22
C LEU A 69 -9.18 -7.83 8.17
N ASP A 70 -9.53 -6.68 7.59
CA ASP A 70 -10.91 -6.22 7.42
C ASP A 70 -11.15 -5.69 5.99
N PRO A 71 -11.52 -6.55 5.04
CA PRO A 71 -11.79 -6.15 3.67
C PRO A 71 -13.12 -5.39 3.52
N THR A 72 -13.91 -5.25 4.60
CA THR A 72 -15.24 -4.62 4.57
C THR A 72 -15.19 -3.12 4.88
N ASP A 73 -14.10 -2.61 5.48
CA ASP A 73 -13.96 -1.19 5.75
C ASP A 73 -13.52 -0.42 4.50
N ALA A 74 -14.50 0.17 3.80
CA ALA A 74 -14.26 1.07 2.66
C ALA A 74 -13.35 2.28 2.99
N THR A 75 -13.24 2.66 4.27
CA THR A 75 -12.35 3.74 4.70
C THR A 75 -10.88 3.42 4.41
N LEU A 76 -10.48 2.16 4.58
CA LEU A 76 -9.11 1.70 4.34
C LEU A 76 -8.74 1.86 2.86
N LEU A 77 -9.63 1.44 1.96
CA LEU A 77 -9.46 1.62 0.52
C LEU A 77 -9.41 3.11 0.12
N SER A 78 -10.28 3.94 0.72
CA SER A 78 -10.23 5.40 0.50
C SER A 78 -8.91 6.03 0.94
N ASN A 79 -8.32 5.57 2.05
CA ASN A 79 -7.05 6.09 2.56
C ASN A 79 -5.87 5.58 1.73
N ARG A 80 -5.88 4.30 1.33
CA ARG A 80 -4.85 3.73 0.44
C ARG A 80 -4.89 4.39 -0.96
N SER A 81 -6.07 4.60 -1.53
CA SER A 81 -6.28 5.36 -2.77
C SER A 81 -5.66 6.77 -2.70
N LEU A 82 -5.82 7.46 -1.57
CA LEU A 82 -5.19 8.77 -1.37
C LEU A 82 -3.66 8.68 -1.38
N CYS A 83 -3.07 7.65 -0.79
CA CYS A 83 -1.62 7.43 -0.81
C CYS A 83 -1.13 7.21 -2.24
N TRP A 84 -1.81 6.38 -3.03
CA TRP A 84 -1.49 6.18 -4.45
C TRP A 84 -1.56 7.48 -5.27
N ILE A 85 -2.58 8.32 -5.03
CA ILE A 85 -2.68 9.65 -5.66
C ILE A 85 -1.45 10.50 -5.34
N ARG A 86 -0.97 10.46 -4.09
CA ARG A 86 0.21 11.23 -3.66
C ARG A 86 1.50 10.71 -4.29
N LEU A 87 1.57 9.41 -4.60
CA LEU A 87 2.68 8.79 -5.31
C LEU A 87 2.59 8.94 -6.84
N GLY A 88 1.48 9.49 -7.37
CA GLY A 88 1.24 9.62 -8.81
C GLY A 88 0.79 8.32 -9.49
N GLN A 89 0.52 7.25 -8.73
CA GLN A 89 0.05 5.97 -9.27
C GLN A 89 -1.47 5.98 -9.44
N ALA A 90 -1.92 6.67 -10.49
CA ALA A 90 -3.33 6.95 -10.75
C ALA A 90 -4.16 5.68 -11.03
N GLU A 91 -3.62 4.67 -11.73
CA GLU A 91 -4.38 3.45 -12.00
C GLU A 91 -4.73 2.69 -10.71
N GLN A 92 -3.77 2.54 -9.80
CA GLN A 92 -3.98 1.88 -8.51
C GLN A 92 -4.92 2.68 -7.62
N ALA A 93 -4.79 4.01 -7.60
CA ALA A 93 -5.71 4.89 -6.90
C ALA A 93 -7.16 4.73 -7.39
N LEU A 94 -7.36 4.61 -8.70
CA LEU A 94 -8.67 4.45 -9.31
C LEU A 94 -9.28 3.08 -8.98
N ALA A 95 -8.49 2.01 -9.00
CA ALA A 95 -8.93 0.67 -8.61
C ALA A 95 -9.44 0.67 -7.16
N ASP A 96 -8.67 1.23 -6.22
CA ASP A 96 -9.07 1.33 -4.82
C ASP A 96 -10.30 2.22 -4.62
N ALA A 97 -10.41 3.32 -5.35
CA ALA A 97 -11.57 4.21 -5.28
C ALA A 97 -12.85 3.53 -5.79
N LYS A 98 -12.77 2.76 -6.88
CA LYS A 98 -13.89 1.97 -7.40
C LYS A 98 -14.32 0.87 -6.42
N ALA A 99 -13.36 0.16 -5.83
CA ALA A 99 -13.65 -0.84 -4.79
C ALA A 99 -14.31 -0.19 -3.56
N CYS A 100 -13.83 0.96 -3.13
CA CYS A 100 -14.44 1.76 -2.06
C CYS A 100 -15.89 2.13 -2.38
N ARG A 101 -16.17 2.59 -3.60
CA ARG A 101 -17.53 2.93 -4.04
C ARG A 101 -18.44 1.70 -4.15
N ALA A 102 -17.90 0.56 -4.55
CA ALA A 102 -18.65 -0.69 -4.59
C ALA A 102 -19.08 -1.16 -3.19
N LEU A 103 -18.22 -0.96 -2.18
CA LEU A 103 -18.56 -1.27 -0.78
C LEU A 103 -19.55 -0.27 -0.18
N ARG A 104 -19.39 1.03 -0.48
CA ARG A 104 -20.24 2.11 0.06
C ARG A 104 -20.64 3.10 -1.03
N PRO A 105 -21.69 2.81 -1.82
CA PRO A 105 -22.12 3.69 -2.89
C PRO A 105 -22.65 5.04 -2.37
N ASP A 106 -23.26 5.05 -1.18
CA ASP A 106 -23.84 6.26 -0.59
C ASP A 106 -22.79 7.16 0.10
N TRP A 107 -21.50 6.82 0.05
CA TRP A 107 -20.46 7.58 0.72
C TRP A 107 -19.85 8.63 -0.22
N PRO A 108 -20.11 9.94 -0.03
CA PRO A 108 -19.66 10.97 -0.98
C PRO A 108 -18.13 11.03 -1.12
N LYS A 109 -17.41 10.65 -0.06
CA LYS A 109 -15.95 10.61 -0.05
C LYS A 109 -15.41 9.57 -1.03
N ALA A 110 -16.13 8.46 -1.27
CA ALA A 110 -15.73 7.46 -2.26
C ALA A 110 -15.77 8.04 -3.67
N CYS A 111 -16.88 8.71 -4.04
CA CYS A 111 -17.01 9.42 -5.31
C CYS A 111 -15.93 10.50 -5.48
N TYR A 112 -15.63 11.25 -4.42
CA TYR A 112 -14.55 12.24 -4.44
C TYR A 112 -13.18 11.61 -4.71
N ARG A 113 -12.88 10.45 -4.10
CA ARG A 113 -11.62 9.72 -4.34
C ARG A 113 -11.52 9.23 -5.79
N GLU A 114 -12.62 8.73 -6.35
CA GLU A 114 -12.66 8.29 -7.75
C GLU A 114 -12.41 9.46 -8.71
N GLY A 115 -13.10 10.60 -8.52
CA GLY A 115 -12.86 11.81 -9.31
C GLY A 115 -11.44 12.35 -9.16
N ALA A 116 -10.86 12.30 -7.96
CA ALA A 116 -9.48 12.70 -7.73
C ALA A 116 -8.49 11.79 -8.47
N ALA A 117 -8.70 10.48 -8.46
CA ALA A 117 -7.88 9.51 -9.19
C ALA A 117 -7.99 9.72 -10.71
N LEU A 118 -9.20 9.90 -11.25
CA LEU A 118 -9.43 10.18 -12.67
C LEU A 118 -8.73 11.47 -13.12
N ARG A 119 -8.77 12.52 -12.31
CA ARG A 119 -8.09 13.78 -12.63
C ARG A 119 -6.57 13.62 -12.72
N VAL A 120 -5.98 12.82 -11.82
CA VAL A 120 -4.55 12.53 -11.86
C VAL A 120 -4.24 11.69 -13.10
N LEU A 121 -5.09 10.70 -13.42
CA LEU A 121 -4.95 9.88 -14.62
C LEU A 121 -4.97 10.72 -15.90
N GLN A 122 -5.95 11.63 -16.02
CA GLN A 122 -6.03 12.56 -17.16
C GLN A 122 -4.82 13.47 -17.27
N ALA A 123 -4.25 13.91 -16.13
CA ALA A 123 -3.02 14.70 -16.13
C ALA A 123 -1.78 13.89 -16.57
N CYS A 124 -1.77 12.58 -16.31
CA CYS A 124 -0.70 11.68 -16.74
C CYS A 124 -0.78 11.27 -18.22
N TYR A 125 -1.96 11.35 -18.85
CA TYR A 125 -2.17 11.05 -20.28
C TYR A 125 -2.61 12.31 -21.07
N PRO A 126 -1.77 13.36 -21.17
CA PRO A 126 -2.15 14.60 -21.85
C PRO A 126 -2.27 14.45 -23.37
N GLU A 127 -1.55 13.49 -23.98
CA GLU A 127 -1.47 13.40 -25.45
C GLU A 127 -2.69 12.73 -26.10
N THR A 128 -3.35 11.78 -25.42
CA THR A 128 -4.51 11.07 -25.98
C THR A 128 -5.78 11.92 -26.04
N LEU A 129 -5.85 13.00 -25.27
CA LEU A 129 -7.02 13.89 -25.27
C LEU A 129 -6.94 14.94 -26.39
N CYS A 130 -5.75 15.38 -26.79
CA CYS A 130 -5.57 16.37 -27.86
C CYS A 130 -6.00 15.81 -29.23
N THR A 131 -5.73 14.53 -29.50
CA THR A 131 -6.11 13.90 -30.77
C THR A 131 -7.60 13.60 -30.88
N LEU A 132 -8.28 13.34 -29.76
CA LEU A 132 -9.72 13.02 -29.76
C LEU A 132 -10.62 14.26 -29.94
N THR A 133 -10.22 15.43 -29.42
CA THR A 133 -10.97 16.69 -29.59
C THR A 133 -10.75 17.37 -30.95
N LEU A 134 -9.70 17.01 -31.69
CA LEU A 134 -9.45 17.52 -33.05
C LEU A 134 -10.14 16.69 -34.16
N ALA A 135 -10.79 15.58 -33.80
CA ALA A 135 -11.45 14.66 -34.74
C ALA A 135 -12.99 14.72 -34.71
N ALA A 136 -13.58 15.73 -34.07
CA ALA A 136 -15.02 15.99 -34.05
C ALA A 136 -15.32 17.37 -34.66
#